data_AF-A0A2S1ESK7-F1
#
_entry.id   AF-A0A2S1ESK7-F1
#
_cell.length_a   1.000
_cell.length_b   1.000
_cell.length_c   1.000
_cell.angle_alpha   90.00
_cell.angle_beta   90.00
_cell.angle_gamma   90.00
#
_symmetry.space_group_name_H-M   'P 1'
#
loop_
_entity.id
_entity.type
_entity.pdbx_description
1 polymer ?
#
loop_
_entity_poly.entity_id
_entity_poly.type
_entity_poly.pdbx_seq_one_letter_code
_entity_poly.pdbx_strand_id
1 'polypeptide(L)' 'MIKDGYTVSELVKAAKVSRQAYYKWLKRELTTKDIQDQEILNLIKEIEKTNKQSIGYGK' A
#
# COMPACT_ATOMS: atom_id res chain seq x y z
N MET A 1 21.39 10.74 0.94
CA MET A 1 20.29 11.06 1.88
C MET A 1 19.02 10.46 1.33
N ILE A 2 18.45 9.43 1.99
CA ILE A 2 17.02 9.15 1.88
C ILE A 2 16.49 9.43 3.29
N LYS A 3 15.95 10.63 3.45
CA LYS A 3 15.20 11.06 4.64
C LYS A 3 13.79 10.44 4.51
N ASP A 4 13.33 9.86 5.62
CA ASP A 4 11.96 9.42 5.92
C ASP A 4 11.37 8.20 5.19
N GLY A 5 11.99 7.01 5.36
CA GLY A 5 11.36 5.74 5.02
C GLY A 5 12.25 4.50 5.18
N TYR A 6 11.63 3.30 5.25
CA TYR A 6 12.36 2.02 5.20
C TYR A 6 12.99 1.82 3.82
N THR A 7 14.22 1.31 3.78
CA THR A 7 14.89 0.93 2.55
C THR A 7 14.22 -0.29 1.92
N VAL A 8 14.35 -0.44 0.59
CA VAL A 8 13.88 -1.65 -0.11
C VAL A 8 14.48 -2.92 0.50
N SER A 9 15.74 -2.87 0.99
CA SER A 9 16.38 -4.00 1.67
C SER A 9 15.62 -4.43 2.92
N GLU A 10 15.18 -3.48 3.74
CA GLU A 10 14.44 -3.74 4.97
C GLU A 10 13.04 -4.28 4.66
N LEU A 11 12.37 -3.70 3.67
CA LEU A 11 11.03 -4.13 3.25
C LEU A 11 11.03 -5.56 2.73
N VAL A 12 11.97 -5.91 1.85
CA VAL A 12 12.01 -7.27 1.28
C VAL A 12 12.45 -8.30 2.32
N LYS A 13 13.29 -7.91 3.28
CA LYS A 13 13.64 -8.74 4.44
C LYS A 13 12.42 -9.02 5.32
N ALA A 14 11.63 -8.00 5.63
CA ALA A 14 10.40 -8.14 6.42
C ALA A 14 9.35 -8.98 5.71
N ALA A 15 9.16 -8.77 4.41
CA ALA A 15 8.21 -9.51 3.58
C ALA A 15 8.70 -10.92 3.17
N LYS A 16 9.93 -11.30 3.55
CA LYS A 16 10.57 -12.59 3.19
C LYS A 16 10.57 -12.86 1.68
N VAL A 17 10.74 -11.80 0.88
CA VAL A 17 10.87 -11.89 -0.59
C VAL A 17 12.26 -11.46 -1.02
N SER A 18 12.70 -11.90 -2.20
CA SER A 18 13.95 -11.41 -2.76
C SER A 18 13.76 -10.00 -3.32
N ARG A 19 14.86 -9.22 -3.37
CA ARG A 19 14.85 -7.89 -4.01
C ARG A 19 14.44 -7.97 -5.49
N GLN A 20 14.84 -9.04 -6.17
CA GLN A 20 14.48 -9.28 -7.57
C GLN A 20 12.98 -9.54 -7.73
N ALA A 21 12.39 -10.36 -6.85
CA ALA A 21 10.96 -10.62 -6.85
C ALA A 21 10.16 -9.33 -6.61
N TYR A 22 10.63 -8.46 -5.70
CA TYR A 22 10.02 -7.14 -5.48
C TYR A 22 10.00 -6.29 -6.75
N TYR A 23 11.13 -6.16 -7.45
CA TYR A 23 11.16 -5.38 -8.70
C TYR A 23 10.38 -6.02 -9.85
N LYS A 24 10.33 -7.35 -9.91
CA LYS A 24 9.50 -8.06 -10.89
C LYS A 24 8.01 -7.82 -10.61
N TRP A 25 7.60 -7.90 -9.34
CA TRP A 25 6.24 -7.61 -8.90
C TRP A 25 5.86 -6.15 -9.17
N LEU A 26 6.80 -5.20 -9.01
CA LEU A 26 6.59 -3.79 -9.30
C LEU A 26 6.35 -3.52 -10.80
N LYS A 27 6.97 -4.31 -11.68
CA LYS A 27 6.85 -4.18 -13.15
C LYS A 27 5.82 -5.12 -13.78
N ARG A 28 5.03 -5.83 -12.96
CA ARG A 28 4.05 -6.79 -13.49
C ARG A 28 2.89 -6.05 -14.16
N GLU A 29 2.30 -6.68 -15.17
CA GLU A 29 1.02 -6.24 -15.69
C GLU A 29 -0.08 -6.56 -14.67
N LEU A 30 -0.97 -5.60 -14.45
CA LEU A 30 -2.09 -5.77 -13.53
C LEU A 30 -3.16 -6.62 -14.19
N THR A 31 -3.65 -7.62 -13.46
CA THR A 31 -4.80 -8.40 -13.90
C THR A 31 -6.09 -7.63 -13.62
N THR A 32 -7.20 -8.04 -14.25
CA THR A 32 -8.53 -7.49 -13.93
C THR A 32 -8.85 -7.59 -12.43
N LYS A 33 -8.40 -8.67 -11.77
CA LYS A 33 -8.57 -8.86 -10.33
C LYS A 33 -7.75 -7.84 -9.52
N ASP A 34 -6.49 -7.60 -9.89
CA ASP A 34 -5.66 -6.58 -9.23
C ASP A 34 -6.31 -5.19 -9.31
N ILE A 35 -6.93 -4.87 -10.45
CA ILE A 35 -7.63 -3.59 -10.65
C ILE A 35 -8.85 -3.50 -9.73
N GLN A 36 -9.69 -4.53 -9.69
CA GLN A 36 -10.86 -4.57 -8.80
C GLN A 36 -10.46 -4.49 -7.32
N ASP A 37 -9.43 -5.22 -6.90
CA ASP A 37 -8.93 -5.18 -5.52
C ASP A 37 -8.42 -3.77 -5.17
N GLN A 38 -7.79 -3.06 -6.13
CA GLN A 38 -7.35 -1.68 -5.94
C GLN A 38 -8.53 -0.70 -5.83
N GLU A 39 -9.60 -0.88 -6.61
CA GLU A 39 -10.83 -0.09 -6.50
C GLU A 39 -11.50 -0.27 -5.13
N ILE A 40 -11.63 -1.52 -4.66
CA ILE A 40 -12.17 -1.83 -3.32
C ILE A 40 -11.34 -1.16 -2.24
N LEU A 41 -10.01 -1.27 -2.32
CA LEU A 41 -9.10 -0.64 -1.35
C LEU A 41 -9.25 0.89 -1.33
N ASN A 42 -9.44 1.51 -2.50
CA ASN A 42 -9.65 2.96 -2.59
C ASN A 42 -10.98 3.37 -1.97
N LEU A 43 -12.06 2.61 -2.20
CA LEU A 43 -13.35 2.85 -1.56
C LEU A 43 -13.25 2.75 -0.04
N ILE A 44 -12.54 1.75 0.50
CA ILE A 44 -12.30 1.62 1.94
C ILE A 44 -11.60 2.87 2.49
N LYS A 45 -10.54 3.35 1.82
CA LYS A 45 -9.81 4.55 2.24
C LYS A 45 -10.68 5.82 2.23
N GLU A 46 -11.53 5.98 1.21
CA GLU A 46 -12.45 7.12 1.15
C GLU A 46 -13.51 7.07 2.26
N ILE A 47 -14.04 5.88 2.55
CA ILE A 47 -14.95 5.67 3.69
C ILE A 47 -14.22 5.98 5.01
N GLU A 48 -13.00 5.48 5.21
CA GLU A 48 -12.19 5.78 6.41
C GLU A 48 -11.92 7.27 6.55
N LYS A 49 -11.61 7.97 5.47
CA LYS A 49 -11.38 9.42 5.47
C LYS A 49 -12.65 10.19 5.82
N THR A 50 -13.78 9.80 5.25
CA THR A 50 -15.10 10.39 5.56
C THR A 50 -15.50 10.11 7.01
N ASN A 51 -15.23 8.91 7.52
CA ASN A 51 -15.49 8.54 8.91
C ASN A 51 -14.56 9.24 9.90
N LYS A 52 -13.27 9.45 9.55
CA LYS A 52 -12.34 10.28 10.33
C LYS A 52 -12.78 11.75 10.38
N GLN A 53 -13.52 12.23 9.38
CA GLN A 53 -14.17 13.54 9.41
C GLN A 53 -15.50 13.54 10.18
N SER A 54 -16.17 12.39 10.29
CA SER A 54 -17.46 12.26 10.97
C SER A 54 -17.37 11.91 12.46
N ILE A 55 -16.26 11.33 12.92
CA ILE A 55 -16.02 11.06 14.35
C ILE A 55 -15.09 12.15 14.84
N GLY A 56 -15.67 13.23 15.36
CA GLY A 56 -14.91 14.28 16.02
C GLY A 56 -13.96 13.67 17.05
N TYR A 57 -12.66 13.88 16.86
CA TYR A 57 -11.71 13.87 17.96
C TYR A 57 -12.01 15.09 18.83
N GLY A 58 -13.13 15.01 19.56
CA GLY A 58 -13.42 15.82 20.71
C GLY A 58 -12.91 15.08 21.94
N LYS A 59 -11.66 15.41 22.30
CA LYS A 59 -10.98 15.35 23.62
C LYS A 59 -9.56 14.80 23.51
#